data_AF-A0A067R2R1-F1
#
_entry.id   AF-A0A067R2R1-F1
#
_cell.length_a   1.000
_cell.length_b   1.000
_cell.length_c   1.000
_cell.angle_alpha   90.00
_cell.angle_beta   90.00
_cell.angle_gamma   90.00
#
_symmetry.space_group_name_H-M   'P 1'
#
loop_
_entity.id
_entity.type
_entity.pdbx_description
1 polymer ?
#
loop_
_entity_poly.entity_id
_entity_poly.type
_entity_poly.pdbx_seq_one_letter_code
_entity_poly.pdbx_strand_id
1 'polypeptide(L)'
;MIHEKIKSRLNSGNAYYHSVQNLPSFHLLFKNIKIKIYKIIILPWSLTLRDEYTMRVLQVFENRVLRRIFGPRREDDGVWRKLHNDKLKNLNSSPNIVRVIKSRRMRWVGHIVCMDGTRGVHWVLVGKPEGKRPLGRPRHRWEDNLRRDPWEIGVEGDWILLAQVEGFG
;
A
#
# COMPACT_ATOMS: atom_id res chain seq x y z
N MET A 1 21.63 -4.01 8.32
CA MET A 1 20.82 -5.25 8.17
C MET A 1 19.41 -5.03 7.62
N ILE A 2 18.52 -4.26 8.26
CA ILE A 2 17.13 -4.03 7.77
C ILE A 2 17.10 -3.32 6.41
N HIS A 3 17.91 -2.28 6.24
CA HIS A 3 17.95 -1.48 5.01
C HIS A 3 18.47 -2.27 3.79
N GLU A 4 19.44 -3.17 3.99
CA GLU A 4 19.93 -4.06 2.93
C GLU A 4 18.92 -5.13 2.55
N LYS A 5 18.20 -5.69 3.53
CA LYS A 5 17.10 -6.63 3.28
C LYS A 5 15.97 -5.96 2.49
N ILE A 6 15.68 -4.69 2.75
CA ILE A 6 14.73 -3.89 1.96
C ILE A 6 15.25 -3.69 0.53
N LYS A 7 16.53 -3.33 0.36
CA LYS A 7 17.13 -3.07 -0.96
C LYS A 7 17.23 -4.33 -1.82
N SER A 8 17.68 -5.45 -1.25
CA SER A 8 17.74 -6.77 -1.90
C SER A 8 16.36 -7.22 -2.37
N ARG A 9 15.32 -6.98 -1.56
CA ARG A 9 13.93 -7.24 -1.95
C ARG A 9 13.46 -6.30 -3.06
N LEU A 10 13.73 -4.99 -2.96
CA LEU A 10 13.40 -4.06 -4.05
C LEU A 10 13.98 -4.52 -5.40
N ASN A 11 15.20 -5.07 -5.38
CA ASN A 11 15.85 -5.61 -6.57
C ASN A 11 15.17 -6.88 -7.10
N SER A 12 14.75 -7.82 -6.25
CA SER A 12 14.02 -9.01 -6.71
C SER A 12 12.61 -8.66 -7.23
N GLY A 13 11.97 -7.62 -6.69
CA GLY A 13 10.68 -7.12 -7.18
C GLY A 13 10.82 -6.45 -8.53
N ASN A 14 11.89 -5.68 -8.71
CA ASN A 14 12.25 -5.13 -10.00
C ASN A 14 12.61 -6.23 -11.02
N ALA A 15 13.36 -7.26 -10.62
CA ALA A 15 13.70 -8.37 -11.50
C ALA A 15 12.45 -9.13 -11.99
N TYR A 16 11.49 -9.40 -11.09
CA TYR A 16 10.22 -10.01 -11.45
C TYR A 16 9.34 -9.06 -12.30
N TYR A 17 9.34 -7.76 -12.01
CA TYR A 17 8.66 -6.80 -12.88
C TYR A 17 9.26 -6.78 -14.29
N HIS A 18 10.59 -6.86 -14.40
CA HIS A 18 11.28 -6.89 -15.69
C HIS A 18 11.02 -8.18 -16.46
N SER A 19 10.89 -9.34 -15.79
CA SER A 19 10.48 -10.59 -16.45
C SER A 19 9.04 -10.53 -16.96
N VAL A 20 8.18 -9.74 -16.31
CA VAL A 20 6.76 -9.57 -16.66
C VAL A 20 6.50 -8.28 -17.45
N GLN A 21 7.52 -7.48 -17.78
CA GLN A 21 7.35 -6.13 -18.33
C GLN A 21 6.69 -6.11 -19.71
N ASN A 22 6.70 -7.25 -20.39
CA ASN A 22 6.09 -7.43 -21.70
C ASN A 22 4.58 -7.71 -21.61
N LEU A 23 4.04 -8.12 -20.45
CA LEU A 23 2.59 -8.36 -20.26
C LEU A 23 1.71 -7.12 -20.55
N PRO A 24 2.07 -5.90 -20.10
CA PRO A 24 1.37 -4.68 -20.48
C PRO A 24 1.44 -4.35 -21.98
N SER A 25 2.43 -4.86 -22.71
CA SER A 25 2.63 -4.61 -24.14
C SER A 25 1.75 -5.47 -25.05
N PHE A 26 1.09 -6.51 -24.52
CA PHE A 26 0.13 -7.28 -25.30
C PHE A 26 -1.14 -6.46 -25.54
N HIS A 27 -1.36 -6.03 -26.78
CA HIS A 27 -2.57 -5.32 -27.20
C HIS A 27 -3.86 -6.15 -27.02
N LEU A 28 -3.73 -7.47 -26.92
CA LEU A 28 -4.83 -8.43 -26.80
C LEU A 28 -5.46 -8.52 -25.39
N LEU A 29 -4.75 -8.07 -24.35
CA LEU A 29 -5.28 -8.15 -22.99
C LEU A 29 -6.11 -6.90 -22.67
N PHE A 30 -7.39 -7.12 -22.36
CA PHE A 30 -8.24 -6.08 -21.79
C PHE A 30 -7.57 -5.46 -20.56
N LYS A 31 -7.68 -4.13 -20.43
CA LYS A 31 -7.06 -3.33 -19.36
C LYS A 31 -7.33 -3.91 -17.97
N ASN A 32 -8.53 -4.46 -17.76
CA ASN A 32 -8.95 -5.08 -16.51
C ASN A 32 -8.12 -6.34 -16.13
N ILE A 33 -7.74 -7.17 -17.10
CA ILE A 33 -6.92 -8.36 -16.87
C ILE A 33 -5.49 -7.94 -16.49
N LYS A 34 -4.93 -6.94 -17.19
CA LYS A 34 -3.60 -6.38 -16.86
C LYS A 34 -3.56 -5.83 -15.43
N ILE A 35 -4.61 -5.12 -15.01
CA ILE A 35 -4.73 -4.59 -13.64
C ILE A 35 -4.85 -5.72 -12.61
N LYS A 36 -5.64 -6.78 -12.89
CA LYS A 36 -5.76 -7.94 -12.00
C LYS A 36 -4.42 -8.67 -11.83
N ILE A 37 -3.70 -8.93 -12.91
CA ILE A 37 -2.39 -9.60 -12.88
C ILE A 37 -1.38 -8.76 -12.08
N TYR A 38 -1.31 -7.45 -12.34
CA TYR A 38 -0.48 -6.51 -11.57
C TYR A 38 -0.77 -6.60 -10.06
N LYS A 39 -2.05 -6.58 -9.68
CA LYS A 39 -2.48 -6.67 -8.28
C LYS A 39 -2.05 -7.99 -7.66
N ILE A 40 -2.28 -9.11 -8.33
CA ILE A 40 -1.92 -10.45 -7.84
C ILE A 40 -0.41 -10.57 -7.59
N ILE A 41 0.42 -9.97 -8.44
CA ILE A 41 1.88 -10.04 -8.33
C ILE A 41 2.40 -9.12 -7.21
N ILE A 42 1.89 -7.88 -7.12
CA ILE A 42 2.52 -6.84 -6.31
C ILE A 42 1.90 -6.77 -4.91
N LEU A 43 0.63 -7.16 -4.73
CA LEU A 43 0.00 -7.23 -3.41
C LEU A 43 0.73 -8.16 -2.44
N PRO A 44 1.10 -9.41 -2.79
CA PRO A 44 1.84 -10.29 -1.88
C PRO A 44 3.19 -9.69 -1.46
N TRP A 45 3.87 -9.03 -2.39
CA TRP A 45 5.14 -8.35 -2.13
C TRP A 45 4.99 -7.22 -1.11
N SER A 46 4.04 -6.33 -1.37
CA SER A 46 3.90 -5.06 -0.66
C SER A 46 3.52 -5.25 0.81
N LEU A 47 2.88 -6.37 1.15
CA LEU A 47 2.48 -6.73 2.51
C LEU A 47 3.64 -7.03 3.44
N THR A 48 4.80 -7.37 2.89
CA THR A 48 5.99 -7.64 3.69
C THR A 48 6.74 -6.37 4.11
N LEU A 49 6.35 -5.21 3.56
CA LEU A 49 7.01 -3.92 3.75
C LEU A 49 6.06 -2.97 4.50
N ARG A 50 6.46 -2.57 5.70
CA ARG A 50 5.59 -1.94 6.71
C ARG A 50 5.92 -0.46 6.95
N ASP A 51 6.93 0.08 6.27
CA ASP A 51 7.44 1.43 6.48
C ASP A 51 6.78 2.44 5.52
N GLU A 52 6.46 3.65 6.01
CA GLU A 52 5.87 4.74 5.21
C GLU A 52 6.69 5.06 3.94
N TYR A 53 8.03 5.01 4.04
CA TYR A 53 8.92 5.21 2.90
C TYR A 53 8.65 4.20 1.78
N THR A 54 8.50 2.92 2.14
CA THR A 54 8.20 1.86 1.16
C THR A 54 6.82 2.03 0.54
N MET A 55 5.83 2.52 1.29
CA MET A 55 4.49 2.80 0.75
C MET A 55 4.51 3.93 -0.29
N ARG A 56 5.31 4.98 -0.07
CA ARG A 56 5.51 6.06 -1.07
C ARG A 56 6.17 5.53 -2.33
N VAL A 57 7.22 4.71 -2.20
CA VAL A 57 7.89 4.09 -3.35
C VAL A 57 6.94 3.18 -4.13
N LEU A 58 6.12 2.39 -3.44
CA LEU A 58 5.10 1.53 -4.06
C LEU A 58 4.04 2.33 -4.82
N GLN A 59 3.61 3.48 -4.29
CA GLN A 59 2.66 4.37 -4.97
C GLN A 59 3.23 4.97 -6.26
N VAL A 60 4.50 5.39 -6.24
CA VAL A 60 5.21 5.87 -7.44
C VAL A 60 5.30 4.77 -8.49
N PHE A 61 5.63 3.56 -8.06
CA PHE A 61 5.70 2.39 -8.92
C PHE A 61 4.33 2.03 -9.52
N GLU A 62 3.27 1.99 -8.71
CA GLU A 62 1.89 1.75 -9.16
C GLU A 62 1.48 2.76 -10.25
N ASN A 63 1.71 4.05 -10.00
CA ASN A 63 1.40 5.11 -10.95
C ASN A 63 2.19 4.94 -12.27
N ARG A 64 3.44 4.48 -12.21
CA ARG A 64 4.25 4.18 -13.40
C ARG A 64 3.64 3.04 -14.22
N VAL A 65 3.20 1.97 -13.57
CA VAL A 65 2.59 0.82 -14.26
C VAL A 65 1.24 1.17 -14.84
N LEU A 66 0.38 1.85 -14.08
CA LEU A 66 -0.94 2.27 -14.53
C LEU A 66 -0.84 3.22 -15.74
N ARG A 67 0.11 4.15 -15.76
CA ARG A 67 0.36 5.01 -16.95
C ARG A 67 0.77 4.20 -18.18
N ARG A 68 1.49 3.08 -18.01
CA ARG A 68 1.83 2.18 -19.11
C ARG A 68 0.62 1.40 -19.61
N ILE A 69 -0.30 1.00 -18.72
CA ILE A 69 -1.53 0.27 -19.09
C ILE A 69 -2.56 1.18 -19.77
N PHE A 70 -2.77 2.39 -19.25
CA PHE A 70 -3.76 3.32 -19.78
C PHE A 70 -3.26 4.13 -20.98
N GLY A 71 -1.95 4.37 -21.06
CA GLY A 71 -1.35 5.20 -22.10
C GLY A 71 -1.62 6.70 -21.93
N PRO A 72 -1.12 7.54 -22.85
CA PRO A 72 -1.52 8.95 -22.93
C PRO A 72 -3.00 9.06 -23.28
N ARG A 73 -3.67 10.11 -22.80
CA ARG A 73 -5.09 10.36 -23.08
C ARG A 73 -5.21 11.58 -23.98
N ARG A 74 -6.07 11.47 -25.00
CA ARG A 74 -6.48 12.60 -25.84
C ARG A 74 -7.49 13.44 -25.06
N GLU A 75 -7.17 14.72 -24.88
CA GLU A 75 -8.12 15.69 -24.33
C GLU A 75 -9.04 16.23 -25.44
N ASP A 76 -10.08 16.97 -25.05
CA ASP A 76 -11.12 17.44 -25.97
C ASP A 76 -10.58 18.45 -26.99
N ASP A 77 -9.45 19.09 -26.68
CA ASP A 77 -8.65 19.92 -27.58
C ASP A 77 -7.88 19.12 -28.65
N GLY A 78 -7.99 17.79 -28.63
CA GLY A 78 -7.31 16.88 -29.56
C GLY A 78 -5.86 16.59 -29.19
N VAL A 79 -5.30 17.19 -28.14
CA VAL A 79 -3.90 17.07 -27.74
C VAL A 79 -3.70 15.83 -26.85
N TRP A 80 -2.60 15.12 -27.10
CA TRP A 80 -2.20 13.98 -26.27
C TRP A 80 -1.44 14.45 -25.04
N ARG A 81 -2.00 14.22 -23.85
CA ARG A 81 -1.36 14.58 -22.58
C ARG A 81 -1.08 13.37 -21.71
N LYS A 82 -0.02 13.46 -20.90
CA LYS A 82 0.27 12.47 -19.86
C LYS A 82 -0.82 12.55 -18.80
N LEU A 83 -1.32 11.39 -18.35
CA LEU A 83 -2.31 11.32 -17.29
C LEU A 83 -1.76 11.88 -15.97
N HIS A 84 -2.45 12.88 -15.43
CA HIS A 84 -2.20 13.39 -14.08
C HIS A 84 -2.59 12.36 -13.02
N ASN A 85 -2.00 12.44 -11.83
CA ASN A 85 -2.22 11.46 -10.75
C ASN A 85 -3.69 11.36 -10.33
N ASP A 86 -4.42 12.48 -10.31
CA ASP A 86 -5.83 12.50 -9.90
C ASP A 86 -6.75 11.88 -10.96
N LYS A 87 -6.52 12.18 -12.24
CA LYS A 87 -7.21 11.51 -13.36
C LYS A 87 -6.95 10.00 -13.33
N LEU A 88 -5.74 9.59 -12.97
CA LEU A 88 -5.34 8.18 -12.88
C LEU A 88 -6.03 7.44 -11.71
N LYS A 89 -6.20 8.11 -10.57
CA LYS A 89 -7.00 7.60 -9.44
C LYS A 89 -8.46 7.41 -9.86
N ASN A 90 -9.06 8.37 -10.56
CA ASN A 90 -10.45 8.29 -10.99
C ASN A 90 -10.70 7.17 -12.01
N LEU A 91 -9.73 6.91 -12.91
CA LEU A 91 -9.81 5.82 -13.88
C LEU A 91 -9.67 4.43 -13.25
N ASN A 92 -8.94 4.34 -12.14
CA ASN A 92 -8.82 3.11 -11.38
C ASN A 92 -9.86 3.13 -10.27
N SER A 93 -11.08 2.67 -10.55
CA SER A 93 -12.15 2.57 -9.54
C SER A 93 -11.80 1.65 -8.34
N SER A 94 -10.67 0.97 -8.39
CA SER A 94 -10.17 0.14 -7.30
C SER A 94 -9.30 0.92 -6.31
N PRO A 95 -9.29 0.51 -5.03
CA PRO A 95 -8.38 1.07 -4.04
C PRO A 95 -6.92 0.96 -4.50
N ASN A 96 -6.16 2.04 -4.35
CA ASN A 96 -4.73 2.06 -4.61
C ASN A 96 -4.00 1.08 -3.66
N ILE A 97 -2.78 0.69 -4.02
CA ILE A 97 -2.04 -0.31 -3.25
C ILE A 97 -1.82 0.13 -1.80
N VAL A 98 -1.62 1.43 -1.57
CA VAL A 98 -1.44 2.02 -0.25
C VAL A 98 -2.67 1.80 0.62
N ARG A 99 -3.87 2.07 0.08
CA ARG A 99 -5.15 1.87 0.75
C ARG A 99 -5.35 0.39 1.08
N VAL A 100 -5.03 -0.54 0.16
CA VAL A 100 -5.13 -1.97 0.44
C VAL A 100 -4.18 -2.41 1.57
N ILE A 101 -2.94 -1.92 1.61
CA ILE A 101 -1.99 -2.23 2.68
C ILE A 101 -2.51 -1.70 4.02
N LYS A 102 -3.03 -0.47 4.05
CA LYS A 102 -3.61 0.14 5.27
C LYS A 102 -4.84 -0.61 5.75
N SER A 103 -5.77 -0.93 4.87
CA SER A 103 -6.96 -1.72 5.19
C SER A 103 -6.58 -3.09 5.76
N ARG A 104 -5.58 -3.78 5.19
CA ARG A 104 -5.11 -5.07 5.72
C ARG A 104 -4.39 -4.92 7.07
N ARG A 105 -3.65 -3.82 7.26
CA ARG A 105 -3.04 -3.48 8.55
C ARG A 105 -4.11 -3.27 9.62
N MET A 106 -5.17 -2.53 9.31
CA MET A 106 -6.32 -2.34 10.20
C MET A 106 -7.01 -3.66 10.54
N ARG A 107 -7.23 -4.53 9.54
CA ARG A 107 -7.77 -5.87 9.77
C ARG A 107 -6.89 -6.73 10.69
N TRP A 108 -5.57 -6.66 10.53
CA TRP A 108 -4.63 -7.37 11.40
C TRP A 108 -4.67 -6.84 12.84
N VAL A 109 -4.81 -5.53 13.01
CA VAL A 109 -5.01 -4.92 14.34
C VAL A 109 -6.31 -5.39 14.96
N GLY A 110 -7.41 -5.42 14.20
CA GLY A 110 -8.69 -5.95 14.65
C GLY A 110 -8.57 -7.37 15.18
N HIS A 111 -7.84 -8.20 14.42
CA HIS A 111 -7.57 -9.57 14.84
C HIS A 111 -6.76 -9.65 16.15
N ILE A 112 -5.75 -8.79 16.37
CA ILE A 112 -4.98 -8.75 17.63
C ILE A 112 -5.84 -8.26 18.80
N VAL A 113 -6.70 -7.28 18.57
CA VAL A 113 -7.60 -6.74 19.61
C VAL A 113 -8.64 -7.79 20.01
N CYS A 114 -9.05 -8.67 19.09
CA CYS A 114 -9.94 -9.79 19.37
C CYS A 114 -9.22 -11.04 19.93
N MET A 115 -7.88 -11.07 19.97
CA MET A 115 -7.13 -12.14 20.64
C MET A 115 -7.20 -11.99 22.16
N ASP A 116 -6.97 -13.09 22.89
CA ASP A 116 -6.82 -13.02 24.34
C ASP A 116 -5.72 -12.00 24.75
N GLY A 117 -5.91 -11.37 25.90
CA GLY A 117 -4.97 -10.39 26.43
C GLY A 117 -3.67 -10.98 26.98
N THR A 118 -3.52 -12.31 27.00
CA THR A 118 -2.35 -13.01 27.54
C THR A 118 -1.26 -13.24 26.47
N ARG A 119 -1.59 -13.09 25.19
CA ARG A 119 -0.61 -13.14 24.10
C ARG A 119 0.31 -11.92 24.10
N GLY A 120 1.61 -12.16 24.04
CA GLY A 120 2.64 -11.12 23.98
C GLY A 120 2.47 -10.10 22.84
N VAL A 121 1.78 -10.47 21.74
CA VAL A 121 1.48 -9.56 20.63
C VAL A 121 0.45 -8.48 21.02
N HIS A 122 -0.53 -8.83 21.84
CA HIS A 122 -1.49 -7.87 22.40
C HIS A 122 -0.77 -6.89 23.34
N TRP A 123 0.13 -7.41 24.16
CA TRP A 123 0.99 -6.61 25.05
C TRP A 123 1.93 -5.66 24.30
N VAL A 124 2.49 -6.07 23.15
CA VAL A 124 3.32 -5.16 22.32
C VAL A 124 2.48 -4.08 21.65
N LEU A 125 1.21 -4.36 21.36
CA LEU A 125 0.29 -3.39 20.76
C LEU A 125 -0.21 -2.36 21.79
N VAL A 126 -0.60 -2.81 22.97
CA VAL A 126 -1.22 -1.99 24.03
C VAL A 126 -0.19 -1.43 25.01
N GLY A 127 0.91 -2.15 25.23
CA GLY A 127 1.96 -1.79 26.16
C GLY A 127 2.73 -0.54 25.72
N LYS A 128 3.04 0.31 26.68
CA LYS A 128 3.90 1.49 26.48
C LYS A 128 5.34 1.09 26.81
N PRO A 129 6.24 0.88 25.82
CA PRO A 129 7.63 0.57 26.13
C PRO A 129 8.30 1.80 26.75
N GLU A 130 8.88 1.63 27.94
CA GLU A 130 9.66 2.67 28.61
C GLU A 130 11.11 2.70 28.07
N GLY A 131 11.59 3.89 27.69
CA GLY A 131 12.95 4.07 27.20
C GLY A 131 13.19 5.44 26.54
N LYS A 132 14.41 5.98 26.66
CA LYS A 132 14.82 7.22 25.99
C LYS A 132 15.21 6.94 24.52
N ARG A 133 14.71 7.76 23.60
CA ARG A 133 14.98 7.64 22.15
C ARG A 133 16.26 8.38 21.74
N PRO A 134 16.93 7.94 20.66
CA PRO A 134 18.02 8.70 20.05
C PRO A 134 17.53 10.02 19.46
N LEU A 135 18.41 11.03 19.43
CA LEU A 135 18.15 12.38 18.92
C LEU A 135 18.04 12.38 17.39
N GLY A 136 16.95 12.95 16.85
CA GLY A 136 16.66 13.06 15.41
C GLY A 136 15.15 13.10 15.12
N ARG A 137 14.73 13.34 13.86
CA ARG A 137 13.31 13.30 13.48
C ARG A 137 12.77 11.89 13.71
N PRO A 138 11.88 11.67 14.69
CA PRO A 138 11.44 10.33 15.02
C PRO A 138 10.60 9.76 13.88
N ARG A 139 10.81 8.49 13.54
CA ARG A 139 9.80 7.73 12.81
C ARG A 139 8.54 7.68 13.67
N HIS A 140 7.39 7.76 13.02
CA HIS A 140 6.11 7.61 13.70
C HIS A 140 6.04 6.27 14.43
N ARG A 141 5.46 6.28 15.65
CA ARG A 141 5.20 5.03 16.37
C ARG A 141 4.25 4.19 15.52
N TRP A 142 4.33 2.88 15.68
CA TRP A 142 3.37 1.97 15.07
C TRP A 142 1.92 2.41 15.33
N GLU A 143 1.61 2.76 16.58
CA GLU A 143 0.30 3.29 16.96
C GLU A 143 -0.04 4.63 16.30
N ASP A 144 0.92 5.56 16.13
CA ASP A 144 0.67 6.84 15.45
C ASP A 144 0.29 6.62 13.97
N ASN A 145 0.84 5.56 13.35
CA ASN A 145 0.47 5.16 12.00
C ASN A 145 -0.93 4.54 11.99
N LEU A 146 -1.25 3.68 12.97
CA LEU A 146 -2.59 3.09 13.10
C LEU A 146 -3.67 4.15 13.34
N ARG A 147 -3.37 5.20 14.09
CA ARG A 147 -4.30 6.32 14.31
C ARG A 147 -4.56 7.13 13.04
N ARG A 148 -3.57 7.25 12.15
CA ARG A 148 -3.71 8.00 10.89
C ARG A 148 -4.24 7.19 9.73
N ASP A 149 -3.99 5.88 9.72
CA ASP A 149 -4.40 5.02 8.61
C ASP A 149 -5.90 5.13 8.27
N PRO A 150 -6.86 5.15 9.23
CA PRO A 150 -8.29 5.38 8.98
C PRO A 150 -8.58 6.69 8.24
N TRP A 151 -8.03 7.80 8.73
CA TRP A 151 -8.18 9.11 8.10
C TRP A 151 -7.63 9.11 6.66
N GLU A 152 -6.49 8.45 6.44
CA GLU A 152 -5.87 8.39 5.12
C GLU A 152 -6.57 7.42 4.15
N ILE A 153 -7.41 6.51 4.63
CA ILE A 153 -8.30 5.68 3.80
C ILE A 153 -9.71 6.27 3.66
N GLY A 154 -10.00 7.38 4.34
CA GLY A 154 -11.29 8.08 4.31
C GLY A 154 -12.35 7.47 5.23
N VAL A 155 -11.92 6.78 6.31
CA VAL A 155 -12.80 6.21 7.33
C VAL A 155 -12.63 7.01 8.62
N GLU A 156 -13.72 7.57 9.11
CA GLU A 156 -13.76 8.39 10.33
C GLU A 156 -14.27 7.56 11.50
N GLY A 157 -13.59 7.66 12.65
CA GLY A 157 -13.94 6.90 13.86
C GLY A 157 -12.72 6.47 14.68
N ASP A 158 -12.98 5.94 15.87
CA ASP A 158 -11.91 5.39 16.72
C ASP A 158 -11.29 4.16 16.05
N TRP A 159 -9.98 4.19 15.83
CA TRP A 159 -9.25 3.15 15.10
C TRP A 159 -9.35 1.77 15.76
N ILE A 160 -9.56 1.71 17.08
CA ILE A 160 -9.76 0.46 17.82
C ILE A 160 -11.15 -0.13 17.51
N LEU A 161 -12.19 0.69 17.57
CA LEU A 161 -13.57 0.29 17.25
C LEU A 161 -13.73 -0.04 15.75
N LEU A 162 -13.14 0.76 14.87
CA LEU A 162 -13.12 0.52 13.44
C LEU A 162 -12.41 -0.80 13.10
N ALA A 163 -11.34 -1.14 13.80
CA ALA A 163 -10.66 -2.42 13.62
C ALA A 163 -11.51 -3.62 14.09
N GLN A 164 -12.44 -3.43 15.02
CA GLN A 164 -13.35 -4.47 15.54
C GLN A 164 -14.60 -4.66 14.68
N VAL A 165 -15.17 -3.58 14.13
CA VAL A 165 -16.50 -3.58 13.49
C VAL A 165 -16.43 -3.70 11.96
N GLU A 166 -15.39 -3.15 11.32
CA GLU A 166 -15.32 -3.11 9.85
C GLU A 166 -14.56 -4.30 9.26
N GLY A 167 -15.28 -5.12 8.51
CA GLY A 167 -14.70 -5.99 7.49
C GLY A 167 -14.21 -5.14 6.31
N PHE A 168 -13.02 -4.51 6.43
CA PHE A 168 -12.39 -3.69 5.39
C PHE A 168 -12.21 -4.49 4.06
N GLY A 169 -13.25 -4.57 3.22
CA GLY A 169 -13.34 -5.36 1.99
C GLY A 169 -12.81 -4.64 0.75
#